data_AF-A0AA88Y223-F1
#
_entry.id   AF-A0AA88Y223-F1
#
_cell.length_a   1.000
_cell.length_b   1.000
_cell.length_c   1.000
_cell.angle_alpha   90.00
_cell.angle_beta   90.00
_cell.angle_gamma   90.00
#
_symmetry.space_group_name_H-M   'P 1'
#
loop_
_entity.id
_entity.type
_entity.pdbx_description
1 polymer ?
#
loop_
_entity_poly.entity_id
_entity_poly.type
_entity_poly.pdbx_seq_one_letter_code
_entity_poly.pdbx_strand_id
1 'polypeptide(L)'
;MPYTPYNGHESTVWFDRRKISASVPEEKTSIDATAFSLSHIIQTEVQGGIPPSRIVIGGFSMGAAMSMHLGYRYHRDVAGVFALSGFLNHGSSVYEEIKGVKDLPLLFQCHGTKDELVSEAWGKETYDKLTELGVKGEYHTFDIFHEFNKREILMLREWILKLLPE
;
A
#
# COMPACT_ATOMS: atom_id res chain seq x y z
N MET A 1 23.79 -4.71 6.05
CA MET A 1 24.43 -3.47 5.57
C MET A 1 23.56 -2.31 6.03
N PRO A 2 24.10 -1.17 6.49
CA PRO A 2 23.25 -0.03 6.82
C PRO A 2 22.53 0.43 5.54
N TYR A 3 21.21 0.38 5.60
CA TYR A 3 20.28 0.78 4.55
C TYR A 3 20.06 2.28 4.64
N THR A 4 20.36 3.05 3.59
CA THR A 4 20.11 4.51 3.69
C THR A 4 19.90 5.23 2.35
N PRO A 5 18.65 5.29 1.87
CA PRO A 5 18.26 6.22 0.81
C PRO A 5 18.29 7.70 1.24
N TYR A 6 18.56 8.01 2.51
CA TYR A 6 18.64 9.36 3.09
C TYR A 6 20.10 9.79 3.36
N ASN A 7 20.97 9.75 2.33
CA ASN A 7 22.38 10.18 2.41
C ASN A 7 23.20 9.58 3.58
N GLY A 8 22.91 8.35 4.01
CA GLY A 8 23.66 7.70 5.11
C GLY A 8 23.17 8.01 6.54
N HIS A 9 22.09 8.77 6.72
CA HIS A 9 21.44 8.99 8.02
C HIS A 9 20.48 7.88 8.44
N GLU A 10 20.59 7.38 9.68
CA GLU A 10 19.64 6.39 10.22
C GLU A 10 18.18 6.81 9.99
N SER A 11 17.39 5.90 9.42
CA SER A 11 15.98 6.13 9.11
C SER A 11 15.20 4.87 9.43
N THR A 12 13.99 5.05 9.97
CA THR A 12 13.05 3.94 10.18
C THR A 12 12.31 3.66 8.88
N VAL A 13 12.41 2.41 8.43
CA VAL A 13 11.91 1.98 7.13
C VAL A 13 11.16 0.68 7.25
N TRP A 14 10.18 0.46 6.38
CA TRP A 14 9.43 -0.79 6.36
C TRP A 14 10.23 -1.91 5.70
N PHE A 15 11.06 -1.61 4.71
CA PHE A 15 11.84 -2.60 3.99
C PHE A 15 12.99 -1.93 3.22
N ASP A 16 13.94 -2.75 2.78
CA ASP A 16 15.10 -2.30 2.01
C ASP A 16 14.70 -1.96 0.56
N ARG A 17 15.31 -0.93 0.00
CA ARG A 17 15.08 -0.45 -1.36
C ARG A 17 16.32 0.22 -1.93
N ARG A 18 16.85 -0.32 -3.03
CA ARG A 18 18.08 0.21 -3.65
C ARG A 18 18.01 1.69 -4.04
N LYS A 19 16.85 2.12 -4.54
CA LYS A 19 16.57 3.50 -4.95
C LYS A 19 15.06 3.76 -4.92
N ILE A 20 14.65 5.00 -4.68
CA ILE A 20 13.27 5.43 -4.91
C ILE A 20 13.04 5.48 -6.43
N SER A 21 12.52 4.36 -6.98
CA SER A 21 12.17 4.19 -8.39
C SER A 21 11.32 2.94 -8.57
N ALA A 22 10.35 2.99 -9.49
CA ALA A 22 9.57 1.82 -9.89
C ALA A 22 10.38 0.76 -10.66
N SER A 23 11.53 1.12 -11.22
CA SER A 23 12.29 0.27 -12.14
C SER A 23 13.40 -0.56 -11.46
N VAL A 24 13.57 -0.46 -10.14
CA VAL A 24 14.51 -1.33 -9.41
C VAL A 24 13.81 -2.59 -8.91
N PRO A 25 14.54 -3.70 -8.70
CA PRO A 25 13.96 -4.88 -8.05
C PRO A 25 13.51 -4.59 -6.62
N GLU A 26 12.48 -5.31 -6.16
CA GLU A 26 12.07 -5.35 -4.76
C GLU A 26 13.09 -6.15 -3.93
N GLU A 27 13.39 -5.69 -2.71
CA GLU A 27 14.15 -6.49 -1.74
C GLU A 27 13.19 -7.41 -0.96
N LYS A 28 12.72 -8.46 -1.66
CA LYS A 28 11.64 -9.34 -1.22
C LYS A 28 11.84 -9.90 0.19
N THR A 29 13.06 -10.30 0.55
CA THR A 29 13.37 -10.82 1.90
C THR A 29 13.01 -9.83 3.01
N SER A 30 13.31 -8.55 2.83
CA SER A 30 13.00 -7.51 3.82
C SER A 30 11.50 -7.18 3.85
N ILE A 31 10.84 -7.16 2.70
CA ILE A 31 9.38 -6.99 2.59
C ILE A 31 8.64 -8.13 3.29
N ASP A 32 9.06 -9.36 3.03
CA ASP A 32 8.45 -10.57 3.58
C ASP A 32 8.67 -10.65 5.11
N ALA A 33 9.84 -10.24 5.61
CA ALA A 33 10.10 -10.14 7.05
C ALA A 33 9.17 -9.14 7.75
N THR A 34 9.00 -7.95 7.17
CA THR A 34 8.07 -6.94 7.71
C THR A 34 6.62 -7.39 7.58
N ALA A 35 6.23 -8.01 6.47
CA ALA A 35 4.91 -8.59 6.30
C ALA A 35 4.62 -9.65 7.37
N PHE A 36 5.59 -10.49 7.72
CA PHE A 36 5.45 -11.47 8.78
C PHE A 36 5.20 -10.81 10.14
N SER A 37 5.98 -9.78 10.50
CA SER A 37 5.77 -9.03 11.75
C SER A 37 4.41 -8.33 11.80
N LEU A 38 3.99 -7.67 10.72
CA LEU A 38 2.69 -7.01 10.64
C LEU A 38 1.52 -8.01 10.65
N SER A 39 1.71 -9.20 10.07
CA SER A 39 0.71 -10.27 10.09
C SER A 39 0.41 -10.73 11.51
N HIS A 40 1.39 -10.70 12.41
CA HIS A 40 1.16 -11.03 13.81
C HIS A 40 0.20 -10.04 14.48
N ILE A 41 0.37 -8.74 14.21
CA ILE A 41 -0.53 -7.70 14.72
C ILE A 41 -1.96 -7.94 14.23
N ILE A 42 -2.14 -8.18 12.93
CA ILE A 42 -3.46 -8.49 12.35
C ILE A 42 -4.07 -9.73 13.00
N GLN A 43 -3.27 -10.79 13.17
CA GLN A 43 -3.75 -12.03 13.82
C GLN A 43 -4.16 -11.80 15.28
N THR A 44 -3.48 -10.92 16.02
CA THR A 44 -3.88 -10.54 17.37
C THR A 44 -5.26 -9.88 17.39
N GLU A 45 -5.53 -8.95 16.48
CA GLU A 45 -6.86 -8.31 16.35
C GLU A 45 -7.94 -9.33 15.98
N VAL A 46 -7.62 -10.27 15.08
CA VAL A 46 -8.54 -11.34 14.69
C VAL A 46 -8.84 -12.28 15.86
N GLN A 47 -7.83 -12.67 16.63
CA GLN A 47 -8.00 -13.46 17.85
C GLN A 47 -8.77 -12.70 18.94
N GLY A 48 -8.68 -11.37 18.94
CA GLY A 48 -9.49 -10.47 19.76
C GLY A 48 -10.95 -10.36 19.35
N GLY A 49 -11.35 -10.99 18.24
CA GLY A 49 -12.73 -11.07 17.77
C GLY A 49 -13.08 -10.13 16.62
N ILE A 50 -12.12 -9.40 16.05
CA ILE A 50 -12.34 -8.56 14.87
C ILE A 50 -12.21 -9.43 13.61
N PRO A 51 -13.29 -9.74 12.87
CA PRO A 51 -13.16 -10.57 11.67
C PRO A 51 -12.30 -9.84 10.61
N PRO A 52 -11.52 -10.56 9.77
CA PRO A 52 -10.67 -9.94 8.75
C PRO A 52 -11.42 -8.97 7.83
N SER A 53 -12.67 -9.31 7.47
CA SER A 53 -13.58 -8.45 6.69
C SER A 53 -13.98 -7.14 7.38
N ARG A 54 -13.50 -6.89 8.61
CA ARG A 54 -13.64 -5.63 9.36
C ARG A 54 -12.30 -4.89 9.53
N ILE A 55 -11.24 -5.36 8.87
CA ILE A 55 -9.90 -4.77 8.93
C ILE A 55 -9.64 -4.03 7.62
N VAL A 56 -9.06 -2.83 7.74
CA VAL A 56 -8.53 -2.05 6.62
C VAL A 56 -7.06 -1.81 6.87
N ILE A 57 -6.23 -2.07 5.86
CA ILE A 57 -4.77 -1.91 5.94
C ILE A 57 -4.38 -0.72 5.08
N GLY A 58 -3.59 0.21 5.59
CA GLY A 58 -3.09 1.27 4.73
C GLY A 58 -1.94 2.08 5.31
N GLY A 59 -1.38 2.92 4.46
CA GLY A 59 -0.20 3.69 4.80
C GLY A 59 0.11 4.78 3.78
N PHE A 60 1.16 5.54 4.08
CA PHE A 60 1.69 6.62 3.27
C PHE A 60 3.08 6.27 2.74
N SER A 61 3.40 6.65 1.49
CA SER A 61 4.72 6.48 0.88
C SER A 61 5.19 5.02 0.90
N MET A 62 6.33 4.71 1.54
CA MET A 62 6.78 3.32 1.71
C MET A 62 5.76 2.45 2.46
N GLY A 63 5.01 3.04 3.38
CA GLY A 63 3.91 2.36 4.08
C GLY A 63 2.78 1.96 3.12
N ALA A 64 2.44 2.79 2.14
CA ALA A 64 1.44 2.45 1.12
C ALA A 64 1.86 1.22 0.29
N ALA A 65 3.14 1.16 -0.11
CA ALA A 65 3.70 -0.03 -0.77
C ALA A 65 3.62 -1.27 0.13
N MET A 66 3.99 -1.14 1.40
CA MET A 66 3.90 -2.22 2.38
C MET A 66 2.45 -2.68 2.59
N SER A 67 1.48 -1.77 2.65
CA SER A 67 0.06 -2.09 2.79
C SER A 67 -0.48 -2.89 1.61
N MET A 68 -0.08 -2.53 0.38
CA MET A 68 -0.43 -3.31 -0.81
C MET A 68 0.20 -4.70 -0.77
N HIS A 69 1.47 -4.83 -0.38
CA HIS A 69 2.08 -6.15 -0.17
C HIS A 69 1.30 -6.96 0.87
N LEU A 70 0.96 -6.36 2.01
CA LEU A 70 0.31 -7.05 3.11
C LEU A 70 -1.11 -7.50 2.74
N GLY A 71 -1.95 -6.61 2.22
CA GLY A 71 -3.33 -6.91 1.87
C GLY A 71 -3.47 -7.83 0.65
N TYR A 72 -2.62 -7.69 -0.37
CA TYR A 72 -2.78 -8.47 -1.59
C TYR A 72 -1.99 -9.77 -1.62
N ARG A 73 -0.92 -9.90 -0.83
CA ARG A 73 -0.14 -11.16 -0.77
C ARG A 73 -0.47 -12.01 0.45
N TYR A 74 -0.78 -11.41 1.60
CA TYR A 74 -0.85 -12.12 2.87
C TYR A 74 -2.23 -12.12 3.53
N HIS A 75 -3.02 -11.05 3.37
CA HIS A 75 -4.32 -10.88 4.05
C HIS A 75 -5.41 -10.48 3.05
N ARG A 76 -5.70 -11.37 2.09
CA ARG A 76 -6.65 -11.11 0.99
C ARG A 76 -8.11 -11.11 1.44
N ASP A 77 -8.36 -11.49 2.68
CA ASP A 77 -9.66 -11.54 3.35
C ASP A 77 -10.01 -10.25 4.11
N VAL A 78 -9.11 -9.25 4.08
CA VAL A 78 -9.40 -7.92 4.65
C VAL A 78 -10.41 -7.15 3.82
N ALA A 79 -11.09 -6.20 4.46
CA ALA A 79 -12.12 -5.40 3.82
C ALA A 79 -11.55 -4.55 2.67
N GLY A 80 -10.38 -3.95 2.90
CA GLY A 80 -9.78 -3.05 1.94
C GLY A 80 -8.36 -2.63 2.28
N VAL A 81 -7.72 -2.05 1.28
CA VAL A 81 -6.39 -1.46 1.34
C VAL A 81 -6.48 0.01 0.95
N PHE A 82 -5.80 0.89 1.68
CA PHE A 82 -5.57 2.26 1.22
C PHE A 82 -4.08 2.57 1.04
N ALA A 83 -3.76 3.36 0.02
CA ALA A 83 -2.40 3.70 -0.38
C ALA A 83 -2.31 5.19 -0.69
N LEU A 84 -1.60 5.95 0.15
CA LEU A 84 -1.41 7.39 -0.03
C LEU A 84 0.02 7.69 -0.51
N SER A 85 0.16 8.35 -1.66
CA SER A 85 1.44 8.76 -2.27
C SER A 85 2.48 7.64 -2.35
N GLY A 86 2.05 6.46 -2.78
CA GLY A 86 2.88 5.25 -2.89
C GLY A 86 2.82 4.58 -4.25
N PHE A 87 3.68 3.58 -4.45
CA PHE A 87 3.74 2.79 -5.68
C PHE A 87 4.29 1.38 -5.42
N LEU A 88 3.99 0.47 -6.34
CA LEU A 88 4.63 -0.84 -6.47
C LEU A 88 5.65 -0.80 -7.60
N ASN A 89 6.72 -1.57 -7.47
CA ASN A 89 7.75 -1.67 -8.50
C ASN A 89 7.18 -2.39 -9.75
N HIS A 90 7.69 -2.12 -10.96
CA HIS A 90 7.10 -2.66 -12.19
C HIS A 90 7.00 -4.19 -12.20
N GLY A 91 7.98 -4.88 -11.59
CA GLY A 91 8.03 -6.32 -11.40
C GLY A 91 7.59 -6.76 -10.00
N SER A 92 6.67 -6.04 -9.38
CA SER A 92 6.24 -6.33 -8.02
C SER A 92 5.69 -7.74 -7.89
N SER A 93 6.10 -8.41 -6.81
CA SER A 93 5.56 -9.70 -6.40
C SER A 93 4.04 -9.69 -6.18
N VAL A 94 3.45 -8.53 -5.87
CA VAL A 94 1.99 -8.37 -5.73
C VAL A 94 1.28 -8.76 -7.03
N TYR A 95 1.76 -8.28 -8.17
CA TYR A 95 1.12 -8.50 -9.47
C TYR A 95 1.07 -9.98 -9.83
N GLU A 96 2.11 -10.73 -9.51
CA GLU A 96 2.16 -12.17 -9.77
C GLU A 96 1.21 -12.94 -8.83
N GLU A 97 1.18 -12.56 -7.56
CA GLU A 97 0.42 -13.23 -6.50
C GLU A 97 -1.10 -13.11 -6.64
N ILE A 98 -1.60 -12.02 -7.24
CA ILE A 98 -3.04 -11.79 -7.41
C ILE A 98 -3.60 -12.25 -8.76
N LYS A 99 -2.77 -12.75 -9.68
CA LYS A 99 -3.23 -13.23 -10.99
C LYS A 99 -4.27 -14.34 -10.83
N GLY A 100 -5.46 -14.11 -11.38
CA GLY A 100 -6.57 -15.08 -11.34
C GLY A 100 -7.23 -15.25 -9.97
N VAL A 101 -6.82 -14.46 -8.98
CA VAL A 101 -7.44 -14.45 -7.65
C VAL A 101 -8.74 -13.66 -7.72
N LYS A 102 -9.80 -14.18 -7.08
CA LYS A 102 -11.10 -13.52 -6.96
C LYS A 102 -11.24 -12.87 -5.59
N ASP A 103 -12.18 -11.95 -5.48
CA ASP A 103 -12.60 -11.35 -4.21
C ASP A 103 -11.44 -10.68 -3.45
N LEU A 104 -10.62 -9.93 -4.18
CA LEU A 104 -9.52 -9.14 -3.62
C LEU A 104 -10.04 -7.93 -2.81
N PRO A 105 -9.30 -7.48 -1.77
CA PRO A 105 -9.66 -6.30 -0.99
C PRO A 105 -9.83 -5.05 -1.86
N LEU A 106 -10.80 -4.19 -1.51
CA LEU A 106 -11.04 -2.93 -2.22
C LEU A 106 -9.85 -1.97 -2.06
N LEU A 107 -9.52 -1.20 -3.10
CA LEU A 107 -8.43 -0.23 -3.09
C LEU A 107 -8.93 1.21 -3.00
N PHE A 108 -8.37 1.98 -2.08
CA PHE A 108 -8.44 3.44 -2.09
C PHE A 108 -7.03 4.00 -2.28
N GLN A 109 -6.76 4.62 -3.42
CA GLN A 109 -5.44 5.17 -3.71
C GLN A 109 -5.51 6.67 -3.95
N CYS A 110 -4.59 7.41 -3.34
CA CYS A 110 -4.45 8.85 -3.52
C CYS A 110 -3.02 9.22 -3.85
N HIS A 111 -2.84 10.31 -4.61
CA HIS A 111 -1.51 10.80 -4.98
C HIS A 111 -1.45 12.31 -5.19
N GLY A 112 -0.32 12.92 -4.84
CA GLY A 112 -0.02 14.32 -5.15
C GLY A 112 0.43 14.51 -6.61
N THR A 113 -0.21 15.38 -7.38
CA THR A 113 0.18 15.65 -8.78
C THR A 113 1.51 16.37 -8.91
N LYS A 114 2.02 16.98 -7.83
CA LYS A 114 3.32 17.65 -7.76
C LYS A 114 4.35 16.84 -6.97
N ASP A 115 4.09 15.56 -6.73
CA ASP A 115 5.02 14.73 -5.97
C ASP A 115 6.31 14.47 -6.77
N GLU A 116 7.39 15.13 -6.35
CA GLU A 116 8.71 15.03 -6.97
C GLU A 116 9.56 13.88 -6.40
N LEU A 117 9.15 13.29 -5.27
CA LEU A 117 9.87 12.19 -4.64
C LEU A 117 9.35 10.84 -5.15
N VAL A 118 8.03 10.70 -5.18
CA VAL A 118 7.30 9.55 -5.67
C VAL A 118 6.36 10.03 -6.76
N SER A 119 6.75 9.90 -8.02
CA SER A 119 5.96 10.47 -9.11
C SER A 119 4.53 9.91 -9.13
N GLU A 120 3.57 10.79 -9.43
CA GLU A 120 2.16 10.41 -9.63
C GLU A 120 2.02 9.31 -10.68
N ALA A 121 2.82 9.36 -11.74
CA ALA A 121 2.84 8.35 -12.80
C ALA A 121 3.11 6.93 -12.26
N TRP A 122 4.00 6.76 -11.27
CA TRP A 122 4.25 5.45 -10.66
C TRP A 122 3.05 4.98 -9.82
N GLY A 123 2.39 5.90 -9.11
CA GLY A 123 1.15 5.63 -8.41
C GLY A 123 0.04 5.21 -9.37
N LYS A 124 -0.16 5.95 -10.46
CA LYS A 124 -1.16 5.67 -11.48
C LYS A 124 -0.93 4.34 -12.18
N GLU A 125 0.32 4.05 -12.56
CA GLU A 125 0.67 2.75 -13.14
C GLU A 125 0.39 1.60 -12.16
N THR A 126 0.65 1.81 -10.87
CA THR A 126 0.34 0.83 -9.82
C THR A 126 -1.16 0.53 -9.78
N TYR A 127 -1.98 1.58 -9.76
CA TYR A 127 -3.44 1.45 -9.75
C TYR A 127 -3.96 0.73 -11.00
N ASP A 128 -3.46 1.10 -12.17
CA ASP A 128 -3.90 0.53 -13.45
C ASP A 128 -3.59 -0.97 -13.50
N LYS A 129 -2.37 -1.37 -13.14
CA LYS A 129 -1.97 -2.79 -13.10
C LYS A 129 -2.78 -3.60 -12.10
N LEU A 130 -3.05 -3.06 -10.91
CA LEU A 130 -3.90 -3.74 -9.93
C LEU A 130 -5.34 -3.90 -10.45
N THR A 131 -5.86 -2.88 -11.12
CA THR A 131 -7.21 -2.90 -11.72
C THR A 131 -7.31 -3.90 -12.86
N GLU A 132 -6.30 -3.97 -13.74
CA GLU A 132 -6.19 -4.99 -14.80
C GLU A 132 -6.21 -6.42 -14.25
N LEU A 133 -5.67 -6.61 -13.04
CA LEU A 133 -5.62 -7.90 -12.34
C LEU A 133 -6.88 -8.18 -11.50
N GLY A 134 -7.88 -7.31 -11.54
CA GLY A 134 -9.19 -7.53 -10.91
C GLY A 134 -9.37 -6.88 -9.54
N VAL A 135 -8.41 -6.08 -9.06
CA VAL A 135 -8.61 -5.24 -7.87
C VAL A 135 -9.62 -4.15 -8.21
N LYS A 136 -10.65 -4.00 -7.38
CA LYS A 136 -11.65 -2.92 -7.51
C LYS A 136 -11.28 -1.79 -6.59
N GLY A 137 -11.39 -0.55 -7.04
CA GLY A 137 -11.04 0.59 -6.22
C GLY A 137 -11.31 1.95 -6.84
N GLU A 138 -10.74 2.97 -6.21
CA GLU A 138 -10.74 4.35 -6.65
C GLU A 138 -9.34 4.96 -6.59
N TYR A 139 -9.02 5.80 -7.58
CA TYR A 139 -7.78 6.57 -7.66
C TYR A 139 -8.11 8.05 -7.67
N HIS A 140 -7.54 8.80 -6.72
CA HIS A 140 -7.74 10.24 -6.61
C HIS A 140 -6.42 10.98 -6.64
N THR A 141 -6.45 12.19 -7.17
CA THR A 141 -5.27 13.07 -7.20
C THR A 141 -5.54 14.41 -6.54
N PHE A 142 -4.49 14.99 -5.97
CA PHE A 142 -4.54 16.28 -5.30
C PHE A 142 -3.39 17.16 -5.75
N ASP A 143 -3.62 18.47 -5.85
CA ASP A 143 -2.57 19.44 -6.20
C ASP A 143 -1.64 19.72 -5.00
N ILE A 144 -0.87 18.71 -4.61
CA ILE A 144 0.06 18.69 -3.47
C ILE A 144 1.36 17.96 -3.85
N PHE A 145 2.41 18.15 -3.04
CA PHE A 145 3.70 17.46 -3.19
C PHE A 145 3.65 16.07 -2.53
N HIS A 146 4.78 15.58 -1.99
CA HIS A 146 4.86 14.34 -1.22
C HIS A 146 4.28 14.49 0.19
N GLU A 147 2.98 14.74 0.28
CA GLU A 147 2.23 14.97 1.51
C GLU A 147 0.78 14.49 1.33
N PHE A 148 -0.05 14.68 2.36
CA PHE A 148 -1.50 14.52 2.26
C PHE A 148 -2.20 15.74 2.85
N ASN A 149 -3.44 16.00 2.42
CA ASN A 149 -4.21 17.14 2.90
C ASN A 149 -5.52 16.74 3.59
N LYS A 150 -6.18 17.71 4.21
CA LYS A 150 -7.46 17.48 4.92
C LYS A 150 -8.54 16.85 4.02
N ARG A 151 -8.61 17.25 2.75
CA ARG A 151 -9.63 16.75 1.82
C ARG A 151 -9.41 15.27 1.53
N GLU A 152 -8.17 14.87 1.27
CA GLU A 152 -7.77 13.48 1.08
C GLU A 152 -8.14 12.61 2.29
N ILE A 153 -7.80 13.06 3.50
CA ILE A 153 -8.12 12.33 4.74
C ILE A 153 -9.63 12.22 4.97
N LEU A 154 -10.41 13.27 4.66
CA LEU A 154 -11.86 13.20 4.77
C LEU A 154 -12.46 12.22 3.74
N MET A 155 -11.93 12.17 2.52
CA MET A 155 -12.37 11.19 1.52
C MET A 155 -12.06 9.76 1.96
N LEU A 156 -10.85 9.53 2.48
CA LEU A 156 -10.47 8.23 3.05
C LEU A 156 -11.41 7.83 4.19
N ARG A 157 -11.73 8.76 5.11
CA ARG A 157 -12.69 8.51 6.20
C ARG A 157 -14.04 8.07 5.65
N GLU A 158 -14.60 8.78 4.68
CA GLU A 158 -15.89 8.41 4.09
C GLU A 158 -15.84 7.05 3.37
N TRP A 159 -14.72 6.73 2.72
CA TRP A 159 -14.51 5.42 2.12
C TRP A 159 -14.48 4.31 3.18
N ILE A 160 -13.74 4.49 4.28
CA ILE A 160 -13.68 3.54 5.40
C ILE A 160 -15.08 3.34 6.02
N LEU A 161 -15.83 4.41 6.27
CA LEU A 161 -17.16 4.31 6.89
C LEU A 161 -18.18 3.58 6.00
N LYS A 162 -18.06 3.71 4.67
CA LYS A 162 -18.89 2.94 3.72
C LYS A 162 -18.48 1.48 3.68
N LEU A 163 -17.19 1.21 3.76
CA LEU A 163 -16.63 -0.14 3.72
C LEU A 163 -16.93 -0.92 5.01
N LEU A 164 -16.93 -0.21 6.14
CA LEU A 164 -17.11 -0.75 7.48
C LEU A 164 -18.33 -0.11 8.17
N PRO A 165 -19.57 -0.40 7.73
CA PRO A 165 -20.78 0.13 8.37
C PRO A 165 -20.92 -0.37 9.82
N GLU A 166 -21.74 0.30 10.64
CA GLU A 166 -22.03 -0.13 12.03
C GLU A 166 -22.66 -1.52 12.12
#